data_AF-A0A2T9YNT6-F1
#
_entry.id   AF-A0A2T9YNT6-F1
#
_cell.length_a   1.000
_cell.length_b   1.000
_cell.length_c   1.000
_cell.angle_alpha   90.00
_cell.angle_beta   90.00
_cell.angle_gamma   90.00
#
_symmetry.space_group_name_H-M   'P 1'
#
loop_
_entity.id
_entity.type
_entity.pdbx_description
1 polymer ?
#
loop_
_entity_poly.entity_id
_entity_poly.type
_entity_poly.pdbx_seq_one_letter_code
_entity_poly.pdbx_strand_id
1 'polypeptide(L)'
;MEEERQFRLPEPPKFPVNSQDPSNFLLKIKLHFTAKPITDYANFLSKFNNIFSNPNLIIASADAMMNCRQGKRTAIDYAAEFRRLSSTSKFNQAALIYTYHKGLNADIMDRLTMGEIPVISNP
;
A
#
# COMPACT_ATOMS: atom_id res chain seq x y z
N MET A 1 38.13 -10.75 30.45
CA MET A 1 36.74 -10.69 30.96
C MET A 1 35.93 -10.07 29.84
N GLU A 2 35.35 -10.91 29.00
CA GLU A 2 34.49 -10.50 27.89
C GLU A 2 33.09 -10.27 28.46
N GLU A 3 32.55 -9.05 28.36
CA GLU A 3 31.17 -8.77 28.75
C GLU A 3 30.23 -9.49 27.77
N GLU A 4 29.44 -10.44 28.29
CA GLU A 4 28.33 -11.05 27.58
C GLU A 4 27.33 -9.95 27.20
N ARG A 5 27.35 -9.49 25.94
CA ARG A 5 26.27 -8.67 25.38
C ARG A 5 25.00 -9.50 25.36
N GLN A 6 24.22 -9.39 26.43
CA GLN A 6 22.87 -9.90 26.52
C GLN A 6 22.10 -9.47 25.26
N PHE A 7 21.77 -10.43 24.37
CA PHE A 7 20.95 -10.18 23.18
C PHE A 7 19.54 -9.80 23.66
N ARG A 8 19.30 -8.48 23.81
CA ARG A 8 17.98 -7.96 24.13
C ARG A 8 17.15 -8.06 22.86
N LEU A 9 16.13 -8.91 22.88
CA LEU A 9 15.09 -8.87 21.86
C LEU A 9 14.49 -7.45 21.83
N PRO A 10 14.35 -6.83 20.65
CA PRO A 10 13.73 -5.53 20.55
C PRO A 10 12.29 -5.60 21.09
N GLU A 11 11.85 -4.51 21.72
CA GLU A 11 10.49 -4.44 22.25
C GLU A 11 9.48 -4.73 21.12
N PRO A 12 8.44 -5.54 21.41
CA PRO A 12 7.45 -5.87 20.41
C PRO A 12 6.79 -4.59 19.86
N PRO A 13 6.49 -4.53 18.55
CA PRO A 13 5.83 -3.38 17.95
C PRO A 13 4.53 -3.04 18.69
N LYS A 14 4.37 -1.78 19.10
CA LYS A 14 3.13 -1.30 19.71
C LYS A 14 2.03 -1.30 18.66
N PHE A 15 0.99 -2.11 18.85
CA PHE A 15 -0.14 -2.17 17.93
C PHE A 15 -0.97 -0.86 18.00
N PRO A 16 -1.52 -0.38 16.87
CA PRO A 16 -2.35 0.80 16.85
C PRO A 16 -3.58 0.64 17.77
N VAL A 17 -3.78 1.63 18.65
CA VAL A 17 -4.84 1.69 19.70
C VAL A 17 -6.26 1.61 19.12
N ASN A 18 -6.40 1.85 17.83
CA ASN A 18 -7.64 1.85 17.06
C ASN A 18 -8.10 0.46 16.57
N SER A 19 -7.47 -0.63 17.04
CA SER A 19 -8.11 -1.95 17.04
C SER A 19 -9.20 -1.93 18.10
N GLN A 20 -10.45 -2.15 17.69
CA GLN A 20 -11.67 -1.90 18.46
C GLN A 20 -11.76 -2.64 19.82
N ASP A 21 -10.82 -3.53 20.15
CA ASP A 21 -10.52 -4.01 21.50
C ASP A 21 -9.19 -4.82 21.46
N PRO A 22 -8.07 -4.30 21.99
CA PRO A 22 -6.77 -4.99 22.00
C PRO A 22 -6.81 -6.36 22.69
N SER A 23 -7.68 -6.53 23.69
CA SER A 23 -7.83 -7.79 24.43
C SER A 23 -8.51 -8.85 23.57
N ASN A 24 -9.51 -8.44 22.78
CA ASN A 24 -10.21 -9.32 21.84
C ASN A 24 -9.31 -9.76 20.68
N PHE A 25 -8.44 -8.87 20.22
CA PHE A 25 -7.44 -9.16 19.19
C PHE A 25 -6.40 -10.20 19.66
N LEU A 26 -5.80 -9.99 20.83
CA LEU A 26 -4.82 -10.93 21.39
C LEU A 26 -5.47 -12.29 21.73
N LEU A 27 -6.72 -12.27 22.21
CA LEU A 27 -7.49 -13.49 22.46
C LEU A 27 -7.77 -14.26 21.15
N LYS A 28 -8.17 -13.57 20.07
CA LYS A 28 -8.35 -14.17 18.74
C LYS A 28 -7.06 -14.76 18.17
N ILE A 29 -5.94 -14.06 18.30
CA ILE A 29 -4.62 -14.59 17.90
C ILE A 29 -4.31 -15.85 18.68
N LYS A 30 -4.41 -15.80 20.01
CA LYS A 30 -4.10 -16.95 20.87
C LYS A 30 -4.98 -18.14 20.49
N LEU A 31 -6.30 -17.98 20.41
CA LEU A 31 -7.22 -19.04 19.97
C LEU A 31 -6.89 -19.60 18.59
N HIS A 32 -6.60 -18.75 17.59
CA HIS A 32 -6.35 -19.21 16.23
C HIS A 32 -5.02 -19.95 16.03
N PHE A 33 -3.97 -19.55 16.74
CA PHE A 33 -2.64 -20.13 16.59
C PHE A 33 -2.34 -21.26 17.60
N THR A 34 -3.07 -21.37 18.71
CA THR A 34 -2.87 -22.45 19.69
C THR A 34 -3.84 -23.62 19.54
N ALA A 35 -5.01 -23.44 18.92
CA ALA A 35 -6.02 -24.52 18.82
C ALA A 35 -5.65 -25.63 17.82
N LYS A 36 -4.81 -25.34 16.83
CA LYS A 36 -4.32 -26.33 15.87
C LYS A 36 -2.94 -25.91 15.36
N PRO A 37 -1.91 -26.76 15.45
CA PRO A 37 -0.59 -26.44 14.90
C PRO A 37 -0.73 -26.19 13.40
N ILE A 38 -0.33 -25.00 12.95
CA ILE A 38 -0.26 -24.70 11.53
C ILE A 38 1.04 -25.29 11.02
N THR A 39 0.95 -26.39 10.27
CA THR A 39 2.11 -27.15 9.79
C THR A 39 2.57 -26.72 8.39
N ASP A 40 1.80 -25.86 7.72
CA ASP A 40 2.04 -25.41 6.36
C ASP A 40 2.18 -23.88 6.30
N TYR A 41 3.23 -23.41 5.61
CA TYR A 41 3.55 -21.98 5.50
C TYR A 41 2.49 -21.21 4.72
N ALA A 42 1.92 -21.77 3.65
CA ALA A 42 0.88 -21.09 2.87
C ALA A 42 -0.39 -20.89 3.70
N ASN A 43 -0.77 -21.91 4.49
CA ASN A 43 -1.89 -21.85 5.42
C ASN A 43 -1.65 -20.86 6.57
N PHE A 44 -0.42 -20.79 7.09
CA PHE A 44 -0.02 -19.75 8.04
C PHE A 44 -0.20 -18.36 7.44
N LEU A 45 0.34 -18.12 6.25
CA LEU A 45 0.29 -16.81 5.60
C LEU A 45 -1.15 -16.40 5.28
N SER A 46 -2.01 -17.33 4.87
CA SER A 46 -3.43 -17.06 4.65
C SER A 46 -4.15 -16.65 5.95
N LYS A 47 -3.96 -17.38 7.05
CA LYS A 47 -4.58 -17.07 8.35
C LYS A 47 -4.04 -15.79 8.96
N PHE A 48 -2.73 -15.58 8.86
CA PHE A 48 -2.07 -14.34 9.25
C PHE A 48 -2.64 -13.16 8.47
N ASN A 49 -2.67 -13.24 7.14
CA ASN A 49 -3.28 -12.19 6.34
C ASN A 49 -4.76 -12.00 6.66
N ASN A 50 -5.54 -13.03 6.99
CA ASN A 50 -6.95 -12.82 7.35
C ASN A 50 -7.10 -12.03 8.68
N ILE A 51 -6.25 -12.31 9.67
CA ILE A 51 -6.29 -11.64 10.98
C ILE A 51 -5.72 -10.22 10.89
N PHE A 52 -4.69 -10.01 10.07
CA PHE A 52 -3.92 -8.77 10.04
C PHE A 52 -4.16 -7.91 8.79
N SER A 53 -4.79 -8.42 7.73
CA SER A 53 -5.22 -7.61 6.60
C SER A 53 -6.44 -6.82 7.02
N ASN A 54 -6.35 -5.51 6.94
CA ASN A 54 -7.51 -4.66 7.11
C ASN A 54 -8.19 -4.52 5.73
N PRO A 55 -9.34 -5.17 5.47
CA PRO A 55 -10.06 -5.03 4.20
C PRO A 55 -10.45 -3.58 3.92
N ASN A 56 -10.61 -2.76 4.96
CA ASN A 56 -10.83 -1.32 4.79
C ASN A 56 -9.62 -0.60 4.19
N LEU A 57 -8.39 -1.12 4.29
CA LEU A 57 -7.23 -0.52 3.62
C LEU A 57 -7.32 -0.68 2.10
N ILE A 58 -7.83 -1.80 1.60
CA ILE A 58 -8.01 -1.99 0.15
C ILE A 58 -9.07 -1.02 -0.36
N ILE A 59 -10.20 -0.92 0.34
CA ILE A 59 -11.29 -0.01 -0.02
C ILE A 59 -10.83 1.46 0.09
N ALA A 60 -10.22 1.84 1.23
CA ALA A 60 -9.73 3.19 1.45
C ALA A 60 -8.61 3.58 0.47
N SER A 61 -7.73 2.64 0.09
CA SER A 61 -6.70 2.91 -0.93
C SER A 61 -7.32 3.05 -2.33
N ALA A 62 -8.34 2.25 -2.67
CA ALA A 62 -9.09 2.43 -3.91
C ALA A 62 -9.79 3.80 -3.96
N ASP A 63 -10.48 4.19 -2.89
CA ASP A 63 -11.15 5.49 -2.78
C ASP A 63 -10.15 6.65 -2.85
N ALA A 64 -9.03 6.55 -2.13
CA ALA A 64 -7.95 7.54 -2.18
C ALA A 64 -7.36 7.65 -3.60
N MET A 65 -7.23 6.53 -4.31
CA MET A 65 -6.72 6.54 -5.68
C MET A 65 -7.69 7.18 -6.67
N MET A 66 -8.99 6.87 -6.58
CA MET A 66 -10.01 7.47 -7.44
C MET A 66 -10.11 8.99 -7.26
N ASN A 67 -9.82 9.47 -6.05
CA ASN A 67 -9.81 10.89 -5.68
C ASN A 67 -8.42 11.55 -5.83
N CYS A 68 -7.39 10.79 -6.20
CA CYS A 68 -6.05 11.33 -6.39
C CYS A 68 -6.03 12.25 -7.63
N ARG A 69 -5.71 13.52 -7.42
CA ARG A 69 -5.59 14.55 -8.47
C ARG A 69 -4.26 15.28 -8.34
N GLN A 70 -3.68 15.68 -9.47
CA GLN A 70 -2.49 16.52 -9.49
C GLN A 70 -2.81 17.92 -8.95
N GLY A 71 -3.87 18.58 -9.43
CA GLY A 71 -4.19 19.94 -8.97
C GLY A 71 -3.01 20.91 -9.19
N LYS A 72 -2.56 21.59 -8.13
CA LYS A 72 -1.47 22.60 -8.18
C LYS A 72 -0.06 22.06 -7.92
N ARG A 73 0.07 20.78 -7.49
CA ARG A 73 1.40 20.18 -7.21
C ARG A 73 2.11 19.75 -8.49
N THR A 74 3.41 19.49 -8.35
CA THR A 74 4.22 19.01 -9.47
C THR A 74 3.75 17.63 -9.95
N ALA A 75 4.02 17.30 -11.22
CA ALA A 75 3.71 15.99 -11.77
C ALA A 75 4.49 14.87 -11.05
N ILE A 76 5.69 15.18 -10.55
CA ILE A 76 6.54 14.25 -9.79
C ILE A 76 5.88 13.89 -8.45
N ASP A 77 5.43 14.89 -7.70
CA ASP A 77 4.75 14.66 -6.40
C ASP A 77 3.46 13.87 -6.57
N TYR A 78 2.71 14.16 -7.64
CA TYR A 78 1.53 13.40 -8.02
C TYR A 78 1.87 11.93 -8.33
N ALA A 79 2.87 11.69 -9.19
CA ALA A 79 3.27 10.35 -9.57
C ALA A 79 3.77 9.52 -8.38
N ALA A 80 4.52 10.13 -7.45
CA ALA A 80 4.99 9.47 -6.25
C ALA A 80 3.83 9.02 -5.34
N GLU A 81 2.84 9.89 -5.10
CA GLU A 81 1.66 9.53 -4.32
C GLU A 81 0.82 8.47 -5.03
N PHE A 82 0.58 8.64 -6.33
CA PHE A 82 -0.18 7.67 -7.12
C PHE A 82 0.46 6.29 -7.06
N ARG A 83 1.80 6.21 -7.19
CA ARG A 83 2.54 4.94 -7.06
C ARG A 83 2.35 4.30 -5.69
N ARG A 84 2.42 5.08 -4.61
CA ARG A 84 2.20 4.61 -3.24
C ARG A 84 0.78 4.07 -3.02
N LEU A 85 -0.23 4.70 -3.62
CA LEU A 85 -1.62 4.23 -3.55
C LEU A 85 -1.83 2.97 -4.41
N SER A 86 -1.23 2.94 -5.60
CA SER A 86 -1.34 1.83 -6.55
C SER A 86 -0.80 0.51 -5.98
N SER A 87 0.28 0.55 -5.19
CA SER A 87 0.92 -0.65 -4.62
C SER A 87 0.03 -1.39 -3.62
N THR A 88 -0.93 -0.68 -3.01
CA THR A 88 -1.86 -1.26 -2.02
C THR A 88 -3.22 -1.55 -2.64
N SER A 89 -3.53 -0.89 -3.76
CA SER A 89 -4.77 -1.09 -4.49
C SER A 89 -4.76 -2.40 -5.27
N LYS A 90 -5.95 -2.94 -5.55
CA LYS A 90 -6.12 -4.10 -6.44
C LYS A 90 -6.51 -3.73 -7.87
N PHE A 91 -6.18 -2.52 -8.32
CA PHE A 91 -6.52 -2.07 -9.67
C PHE A 91 -5.67 -2.81 -10.71
N ASN A 92 -6.30 -3.17 -11.83
CA ASN A 92 -5.57 -3.71 -12.96
C ASN A 92 -4.82 -2.60 -13.72
N GLN A 93 -3.91 -2.99 -14.62
CA GLN A 93 -3.06 -2.05 -15.35
C GLN A 93 -3.87 -1.01 -16.15
N ALA A 94 -4.96 -1.43 -16.81
CA ALA A 94 -5.81 -0.51 -17.58
C ALA A 94 -6.49 0.53 -16.68
N ALA A 95 -6.99 0.12 -15.52
CA ALA A 95 -7.58 1.01 -14.53
C ALA A 95 -6.55 1.98 -13.95
N LEU A 96 -5.32 1.52 -13.70
CA LEU A 96 -4.23 2.38 -13.23
C LEU A 96 -3.89 3.47 -14.26
N ILE A 97 -3.71 3.09 -15.53
CA ILE A 97 -3.42 4.04 -16.62
C ILE A 97 -4.55 5.06 -16.74
N TYR A 98 -5.79 4.59 -16.85
CA TYR A 98 -6.95 5.47 -16.97
C TYR A 98 -7.07 6.45 -15.79
N THR A 99 -6.92 5.96 -14.56
CA THR A 99 -7.04 6.80 -13.35
C THR A 99 -5.89 7.79 -13.23
N TYR A 100 -4.69 7.41 -13.66
CA TYR A 100 -3.54 8.30 -13.70
C TYR A 100 -3.75 9.46 -14.68
N HIS A 101 -4.17 9.17 -15.92
CA HIS A 101 -4.46 10.20 -16.91
C HIS A 101 -5.61 11.12 -16.48
N LYS A 102 -6.68 10.55 -15.91
CA LYS A 102 -7.81 11.32 -15.38
C LYS A 102 -7.41 12.24 -14.22
N GLY A 103 -6.36 11.89 -13.48
CA GLY A 103 -5.89 12.66 -12.34
C GLY A 103 -4.86 13.73 -12.66
N LEU A 104 -4.23 13.69 -13.83
CA LEU A 104 -3.28 14.70 -14.29
C LEU A 104 -3.97 16.05 -14.54
N ASN A 105 -3.19 17.13 -14.46
CA ASN A 105 -3.66 18.45 -14.84
C ASN A 105 -3.99 18.48 -16.35
N ALA A 106 -5.15 19.05 -16.70
CA ALA A 106 -5.64 19.14 -18.07
C ALA A 106 -4.62 19.82 -18.99
N ASP A 107 -3.95 20.90 -18.56
CA ASP A 107 -2.96 21.62 -19.37
C ASP A 107 -1.74 20.75 -19.71
N ILE A 108 -1.34 19.88 -18.79
CA ILE A 108 -0.23 18.93 -19.01
C ILE A 108 -0.69 17.82 -19.94
N MET A 109 -1.91 17.29 -19.74
CA MET A 109 -2.48 16.27 -20.62
C MET A 109 -2.63 16.78 -22.05
N ASP A 110 -3.12 18.01 -22.21
CA ASP A 110 -3.27 18.69 -23.49
C ASP A 110 -1.93 18.90 -24.19
N ARG A 111 -0.87 19.27 -23.45
CA ARG A 111 0.49 19.32 -24.02
C ARG A 111 1.04 17.95 -24.39
N LEU A 112 0.71 16.90 -23.65
CA LEU A 112 1.13 15.53 -23.97
C LEU A 112 0.41 14.96 -25.19
N THR A 113 -0.84 15.37 -25.44
CA THR A 113 -1.64 14.93 -26.60
C THR A 113 -1.41 15.79 -27.84
N MET A 114 -1.16 17.09 -27.67
CA MET A 114 -0.86 18.03 -28.76
C MET A 114 0.63 18.15 -29.09
N GLY A 115 1.50 17.62 -28.23
CA GLY A 115 2.94 17.67 -28.45
C GLY A 115 3.33 16.86 -29.68
N GLU A 116 3.68 17.54 -30.76
CA GLU A 116 4.51 16.96 -31.82
C GLU A 116 5.75 16.37 -31.14
N ILE A 117 5.96 15.07 -31.30
CA ILE A 117 7.21 14.44 -30.88
C ILE A 117 8.30 15.21 -31.63
N PRO A 118 9.23 15.90 -30.95
CA PRO A 118 10.26 16.66 -31.65
C PRO A 118 11.03 15.67 -32.52
N VAL A 119 10.84 15.81 -33.84
CA VAL A 119 11.53 14.99 -34.81
C VAL A 119 12.98 15.41 -34.72
N ILE A 120 13.83 14.53 -34.19
CA ILE A 120 15.26 14.76 -34.17
C ILE A 120 15.69 14.75 -35.63
N SER A 121 15.75 15.93 -36.25
CA SER A 121 16.32 16.10 -37.57
C SER A 121 17.81 15.75 -37.46
N ASN A 122 18.16 14.56 -37.90
CA ASN A 122 19.55 14.14 -37.98
C ASN A 122 20.26 15.06 -38.99
N PRO A 123 21.40 15.68 -38.63
CA PRO A 123 22.18 16.49 -39.55
C PRO A 123 22.81 15.66 -40.68
#